data_AF-A0A3C1CF00-F1
#
_entry.id   AF-A0A3C1CF00-F1
#
_cell.length_a   1.000
_cell.length_b   1.000
_cell.length_c   1.000
_cell.angle_alpha   90.00
_cell.angle_beta   90.00
_cell.angle_gamma   90.00
#
_symmetry.space_group_name_H-M   'P 1'
#
loop_
_entity.id
_entity.type
_entity.pdbx_description
1 polymer ?
#
loop_
_entity_poly.entity_id
_entity_poly.type
_entity_poly.pdbx_seq_one_letter_code
_entity_poly.pdbx_strand_id
1 'polypeptide(L)'
;MTLERLTVVPGMLGEYRSFRQLVDGLSAEEWASPTRCAGWAVSDVAGHVTGQLTDVVNLRLDGLGTPEVTARQAKERAGRSPKELAEELEEGTVTAEALA
;
A
#
# COMPACT_ATOMS: atom_id res chain seq x y z
N MET A 1 14.07 -14.37 -16.79
CA MET A 1 13.68 -15.32 -15.73
C MET A 1 12.35 -14.84 -15.17
N THR A 2 11.36 -15.74 -15.07
CA THR A 2 10.06 -15.49 -14.43
C THR A 2 9.97 -16.41 -13.20
N LEU A 3 9.48 -15.87 -12.08
CA LEU A 3 9.28 -16.65 -10.86
C LEU A 3 7.91 -17.35 -10.89
N GLU A 4 7.82 -18.51 -10.27
CA GLU A 4 6.58 -19.27 -10.14
C GLU A 4 5.60 -18.59 -9.18
N ARG A 5 4.28 -18.77 -9.39
CA ARG A 5 3.23 -18.19 -8.53
C ARG A 5 3.43 -18.54 -7.05
N LEU A 6 3.80 -19.79 -6.78
CA LEU A 6 4.06 -20.30 -5.43
C LEU A 6 5.30 -19.68 -4.77
N THR A 7 6.13 -18.96 -5.53
CA THR A 7 7.23 -18.15 -5.01
C THR A 7 6.82 -16.69 -4.90
N VAL A 8 6.16 -16.14 -5.92
CA VAL A 8 5.80 -14.72 -5.99
C VAL A 8 4.79 -14.34 -4.91
N VAL A 9 3.72 -15.13 -4.74
CA VAL A 9 2.62 -14.75 -3.85
C VAL A 9 3.03 -14.74 -2.39
N PRO A 10 3.68 -15.79 -1.83
CA PRO A 10 4.15 -15.73 -0.44
C PRO A 10 5.18 -14.62 -0.20
N GLY A 11 6.09 -14.39 -1.17
CA GLY A 11 7.06 -13.29 -1.10
C GLY A 11 6.38 -11.93 -1.05
N MET A 12 5.44 -11.68 -1.97
CA MET A 12 4.65 -10.44 -2.01
C MET A 12 3.90 -10.19 -0.70
N LEU A 13 3.25 -11.21 -0.12
CA LEU A 13 2.57 -11.09 1.18
C LEU A 13 3.55 -10.78 2.32
N GLY A 14 4.76 -11.35 2.28
CA GLY A 14 5.84 -11.01 3.22
C GLY A 14 6.28 -9.55 3.13
N GLU A 15 6.39 -9.01 1.92
CA GLU A 15 6.72 -7.60 1.70
C GLU A 15 5.61 -6.67 2.21
N TYR A 16 4.32 -6.99 2.01
CA TYR A 16 3.23 -6.20 2.56
C TYR A 16 3.22 -6.18 4.10
N ARG A 17 3.49 -7.31 4.75
CA ARG A 17 3.63 -7.37 6.22
C ARG A 17 4.83 -6.54 6.71
N SER A 18 5.94 -6.57 5.99
CA SER A 18 7.13 -5.77 6.33
C SER A 18 6.87 -4.28 6.15
N PHE A 19 6.19 -3.89 5.05
CA PHE A 19 5.79 -2.52 4.81
C PHE A 19 4.79 -2.01 5.85
N ARG A 20 3.83 -2.86 6.26
CA ARG A 20 2.91 -2.56 7.36
C ARG A 20 3.67 -2.21 8.64
N GLN A 21 4.64 -3.05 9.02
CA GLN A 21 5.43 -2.83 10.22
C GLN A 21 6.25 -1.53 10.14
N LEU A 22 6.78 -1.21 8.97
CA LEU A 22 7.45 0.07 8.73
C LEU A 22 6.49 1.24 8.95
N VAL A 23 5.32 1.22 8.30
CA VAL A 23 4.32 2.30 8.39
C VAL A 23 3.83 2.50 9.82
N ASP A 24 3.47 1.42 10.53
CA ASP A 24 2.98 1.48 11.91
C ASP A 24 3.99 2.10 12.89
N GLY A 25 5.29 1.98 12.57
CA GLY A 25 6.39 2.51 13.39
C GLY A 25 6.76 3.98 13.15
N LEU A 26 6.17 4.64 12.16
CA LEU A 26 6.55 6.01 11.80
C LEU A 26 6.01 7.04 12.79
N SER A 27 6.87 7.99 13.17
CA SER A 27 6.45 9.19 13.90
C SER A 27 5.65 10.15 13.02
N ALA A 28 4.95 11.11 13.64
CA ALA A 28 4.22 12.15 12.90
C ALA A 28 5.12 13.04 12.03
N GLU A 29 6.37 13.26 12.43
CA GLU A 29 7.35 14.04 11.66
C GLU A 29 7.83 13.27 10.43
N GLU A 30 8.17 11.99 10.59
CA GLU A 30 8.52 11.11 9.46
C GLU A 30 7.32 10.94 8.51
N TRP A 31 6.10 10.87 9.04
CA TRP A 31 4.88 10.75 8.24
C TRP A 31 4.65 11.95 7.30
N ALA A 32 4.99 13.14 7.76
CA ALA A 32 4.88 14.39 6.99
C ALA A 32 6.12 14.68 6.12
N SER A 33 7.16 13.86 6.21
CA SER A 33 8.42 14.12 5.52
C SER A 33 8.28 14.00 3.99
N PRO A 34 8.97 14.85 3.21
CA PRO A 34 8.93 14.78 1.75
C PRO A 34 9.63 13.52 1.24
N THR A 35 9.21 13.03 0.06
CA THR A 35 9.81 11.87 -0.60
C THR A 35 10.46 12.25 -1.93
N ARG A 36 11.05 11.27 -2.63
CA ARG A 36 11.52 11.44 -4.02
C ARG A 36 10.37 11.47 -5.04
N CYS A 37 9.17 11.07 -4.65
CA CYS A 37 7.97 11.25 -5.47
C CYS A 37 7.58 12.73 -5.37
N ALA A 38 7.76 13.48 -6.46
CA ALA A 38 7.59 14.93 -6.44
C ALA A 38 6.19 15.33 -5.95
N GLY A 39 6.15 16.16 -4.90
CA GLY A 39 4.90 16.63 -4.29
C GLY A 39 4.24 15.65 -3.32
N TRP A 40 4.87 14.50 -3.03
CA TRP A 40 4.33 13.49 -2.11
C TRP A 40 5.13 13.42 -0.81
N ALA A 41 4.41 13.45 0.30
CA ALA A 41 4.94 13.07 1.61
C ALA A 41 4.95 11.54 1.76
N VAL A 42 5.56 11.04 2.84
CA VAL A 42 5.57 9.61 3.18
C VAL A 42 4.13 9.06 3.30
N SER A 43 3.21 9.85 3.86
CA SER A 43 1.79 9.52 3.95
C SER A 43 1.13 9.25 2.60
N ASP A 44 1.47 9.99 1.55
CA ASP A 44 0.93 9.80 0.20
C ASP A 44 1.43 8.49 -0.41
N VAL A 45 2.72 8.16 -0.21
CA VAL A 45 3.31 6.90 -0.69
C VAL A 45 2.67 5.70 0.01
N ALA A 46 2.52 5.77 1.33
CA ALA A 46 1.84 4.72 2.09
C ALA A 46 0.36 4.59 1.68
N GLY A 47 -0.33 5.72 1.50
CA GLY A 47 -1.70 5.75 0.98
C GLY A 47 -1.84 5.09 -0.39
N HIS A 48 -0.89 5.33 -1.30
CA HIS A 48 -0.86 4.67 -2.60
C HIS A 48 -0.65 3.16 -2.49
N VAL A 49 0.35 2.69 -1.73
CA VAL A 49 0.66 1.25 -1.60
C VAL A 49 -0.51 0.50 -0.98
N THR A 50 -1.06 1.01 0.12
CA THR A 50 -2.25 0.44 0.77
C THR A 50 -3.44 0.47 -0.19
N GLY A 51 -3.68 1.59 -0.86
CA GLY A 51 -4.80 1.74 -1.78
C GLY A 51 -4.72 0.85 -3.01
N GLN A 52 -3.52 0.57 -3.52
CA GLN A 52 -3.33 -0.39 -4.60
C GLN A 52 -3.71 -1.80 -4.18
N LEU A 53 -3.29 -2.26 -2.99
CA LEU A 53 -3.69 -3.58 -2.51
C LEU A 53 -5.21 -3.63 -2.28
N THR A 54 -5.79 -2.59 -1.68
CA THR A 54 -7.24 -2.46 -1.49
C THR A 54 -7.99 -2.53 -2.82
N ASP A 55 -7.50 -1.87 -3.86
CA ASP A 55 -8.10 -1.94 -5.20
C ASP A 55 -8.05 -3.36 -5.78
N VAL A 56 -6.92 -4.05 -5.65
CA VAL A 56 -6.74 -5.42 -6.15
C VAL A 56 -7.70 -6.39 -5.45
N VAL A 57 -7.77 -6.38 -4.12
CA VAL A 57 -8.63 -7.32 -3.38
C VAL A 57 -10.12 -7.02 -3.54
N ASN A 58 -10.48 -5.78 -3.90
CA ASN A 58 -11.85 -5.38 -4.22
C ASN A 58 -12.16 -5.42 -5.73
N LEU A 59 -11.26 -5.96 -6.56
CA LEU A 59 -11.41 -6.07 -8.02
C LEU A 59 -11.65 -4.72 -8.73
N ARG A 60 -11.16 -3.61 -8.16
CA ARG A 60 -11.16 -2.27 -8.78
C ARG A 60 -9.95 -2.10 -9.70
N LEU A 61 -9.87 -2.93 -10.74
CA LEU A 61 -8.65 -3.11 -11.55
C LEU A 61 -8.48 -2.06 -12.66
N ASP A 62 -9.55 -1.37 -13.05
CA ASP A 62 -9.54 -0.42 -14.15
C ASP A 62 -8.59 0.75 -13.86
N GLY A 63 -7.61 0.92 -14.75
CA GLY A 63 -6.61 1.98 -14.66
C GLY A 63 -5.56 1.77 -13.56
N LEU A 64 -5.47 0.60 -12.92
CA LEU A 64 -4.38 0.33 -11.98
C LEU A 64 -3.01 0.59 -12.62
N GLY A 65 -2.18 1.35 -11.91
CA GLY A 65 -0.85 1.77 -12.38
C GLY A 65 -0.83 3.01 -13.27
N THR A 66 -1.98 3.59 -13.63
CA THR A 66 -2.00 4.92 -14.29
C THR A 66 -1.79 6.04 -13.26
N PRO A 67 -1.23 7.20 -13.65
CA PRO A 67 -1.04 8.33 -12.75
C PRO A 67 -2.31 8.78 -12.04
N GLU A 68 -3.46 8.73 -12.72
CA GLU A 68 -4.75 9.15 -12.19
C GLU A 68 -5.21 8.24 -11.03
N VAL A 69 -5.07 6.92 -11.19
CA VAL A 69 -5.44 5.94 -10.17
C VAL A 69 -4.45 5.93 -9.02
N THR A 70 -3.15 6.01 -9.31
CA THR A 70 -2.11 6.16 -8.29
C THR A 70 -2.35 7.41 -7.41
N ALA A 71 -2.68 8.55 -8.03
CA ALA A 71 -3.01 9.77 -7.30
C ALA A 71 -4.33 9.65 -6.51
N ARG A 72 -5.35 8.98 -7.06
CA ARG A 72 -6.60 8.68 -6.35
C ARG A 72 -6.34 7.88 -5.08
N GLN A 73 -5.54 6.81 -5.15
CA GLN A 73 -5.26 5.92 -4.02
C GLN A 73 -4.65 6.68 -2.84
N ALA A 74 -3.70 7.57 -3.11
CA ALA A 74 -3.13 8.47 -2.11
C ALA A 74 -4.19 9.46 -1.58
N LYS A 75 -4.91 10.15 -2.47
CA LYS A 75 -5.90 11.18 -2.10
C LYS A 75 -7.03 10.66 -1.22
N GLU A 76 -7.57 9.47 -1.51
CA GLU A 76 -8.65 8.84 -0.71
C GLU A 76 -8.22 8.54 0.74
N ARG A 77 -6.91 8.49 1.00
CA ARG A 77 -6.32 8.18 2.30
C ARG A 77 -5.67 9.38 2.97
N ALA A 78 -5.78 10.56 2.37
CA ALA A 78 -5.23 11.79 2.91
C ALA A 78 -5.81 12.07 4.31
N GLY A 79 -4.94 12.47 5.24
CA GLY A 79 -5.32 12.77 6.63
C GLY A 79 -5.37 11.57 7.57
N ARG A 80 -5.18 10.34 7.06
CA ARG A 80 -5.09 9.15 7.91
C ARG A 80 -3.74 9.07 8.62
N SER A 81 -3.77 8.51 9.82
CA SER A 81 -2.60 8.22 10.63
C SER A 81 -1.84 7.00 10.11
N PRO A 82 -0.56 6.84 10.48
CA PRO A 82 0.22 5.66 10.11
C PRO A 82 -0.48 4.36 10.57
N LYS A 83 -1.02 4.35 11.78
CA LYS A 83 -1.73 3.19 12.34
C LYS A 83 -2.96 2.80 11.52
N GLU A 84 -3.80 3.76 11.14
CA GLU A 84 -4.98 3.47 10.31
C GLU A 84 -4.63 2.90 8.95
N LEU A 85 -3.51 3.31 8.33
CA LEU A 85 -3.06 2.75 7.05
C LEU A 85 -2.38 1.39 7.20
N ALA A 86 -1.70 1.15 8.32
CA ALA A 86 -1.17 -0.16 8.66
C ALA A 86 -2.30 -1.19 8.89
N GLU A 87 -3.38 -0.78 9.55
CA GLU A 87 -4.56 -1.64 9.77
C GLU A 87 -5.25 -2.00 8.45
N GLU A 88 -5.53 -1.03 7.58
CA GLU A 88 -6.11 -1.33 6.25
C GLU A 88 -5.18 -2.23 5.41
N LEU A 89 -3.87 -2.01 5.48
CA LEU A 89 -2.92 -2.84 4.74
C LEU A 89 -2.92 -4.29 5.24
N GLU A 90 -3.07 -4.51 6.55
CA GLU A 90 -3.24 -5.85 7.12
C GLU A 90 -4.51 -6.51 6.60
N GLU A 91 -5.64 -5.81 6.62
CA GLU A 91 -6.92 -6.32 6.11
C GLU A 91 -6.83 -6.72 4.63
N GLY A 92 -6.18 -5.88 3.82
CA GLY A 92 -5.91 -6.17 2.42
C GLY A 92 -4.98 -7.38 2.24
N THR A 93 -3.95 -7.50 3.09
CA THR A 93 -2.98 -8.60 3.03
C THR A 93 -3.64 -9.94 3.39
N VAL A 94 -4.45 -9.97 4.44
CA VAL A 94 -5.23 -11.14 4.86
C VAL A 94 -6.20 -11.56 3.76
N THR A 95 -6.88 -10.60 3.14
CA THR A 95 -7.80 -10.87 2.03
C THR A 95 -7.06 -11.44 0.82
N ALA A 96 -5.91 -10.85 0.45
CA ALA A 96 -5.10 -11.34 -0.65
C ALA A 96 -4.57 -12.77 -0.40
N GLU A 97 -4.19 -13.09 0.84
CA GLU A 97 -3.76 -14.43 1.25
C GLU A 97 -4.90 -15.45 1.14
N ALA A 98 -6.13 -15.08 1.49
CA ALA A 98 -7.29 -15.95 1.33
C ALA A 98 -7.66 -16.24 -0.14
N LEU A 99 -7.24 -15.37 -1.06
CA LEU A 99 -7.46 -15.49 -2.51
C LEU A 99 -6.27 -16.11 -3.27
N ALA A 100 -5.16 -16.39 -2.58
CA ALA A 100 -3.89 -16.88 -3.14
C ALA A 100 -3.92 -18.38 -3.48
#